data_AF-A0A2E9IQK9-F1
#
_entry.id   AF-A0A2E9IQK9-F1
#
_cell.length_a   1.000
_cell.length_b   1.000
_cell.length_c   1.000
_cell.angle_alpha   90.00
_cell.angle_beta   90.00
_cell.angle_gamma   90.00
#
_symmetry.space_group_name_H-M   'P 1'
#
loop_
_entity.id
_entity.type
_entity.pdbx_description
1 polymer ?
#
loop_
_entity_poly.entity_id
_entity_poly.type
_entity_poly.pdbx_seq_one_letter_code
_entity_poly.pdbx_strand_id
1 'polypeptide(L)'
;MKYVPRDLGTSAENSSGGGGRGLARELLTLALLTLCLLGLLYFLAGLVTDFAVARISPAREAALFEDHFADEFAEEVPEAYAQQWQDAEAILAKVQQATGVPPLQYQLGYQSSTEPNAFALPGGHIILTQGLLDALDEEIALAFVLAHELGHFAGRDHLQRLGRQLGFGAGLMILTGFQGNALFDSVSNFMALNYSRDEERAADRFALQVLDEIYGSRKGAERLFEILEDKEQLPGWAYMFQTHPDTAQRIREIRDE
;
A
#
# COMPACT_ATOMS: atom_id res chain seq x y z
N MET A 1 -42.65 54.34 -37.46
CA MET A 1 -43.23 53.08 -36.93
C MET A 1 -43.02 53.09 -35.42
N LYS A 2 -44.10 53.01 -34.62
CA LYS A 2 -44.01 52.91 -33.15
C LYS A 2 -43.64 51.47 -32.80
N TYR A 3 -42.54 51.29 -32.07
CA TYR A 3 -42.16 50.00 -31.49
C TYR A 3 -43.17 49.61 -30.42
N VAL A 4 -43.78 48.43 -30.58
CA VAL A 4 -44.64 47.82 -29.56
C VAL A 4 -43.86 46.64 -28.99
N PRO A 5 -43.41 46.70 -27.73
CA PRO A 5 -42.70 45.58 -27.12
C PRO A 5 -43.64 44.37 -27.03
N ARG A 6 -43.13 43.21 -27.43
CA ARG A 6 -43.84 41.94 -27.38
C ARG A 6 -43.76 41.41 -25.95
N ASP A 7 -44.90 41.22 -25.31
CA ASP A 7 -45.01 40.63 -23.98
C ASP A 7 -44.55 39.16 -24.04
N LEU A 8 -43.36 38.89 -23.49
CA LEU A 8 -42.82 37.55 -23.31
C LEU A 8 -43.28 37.05 -21.94
N GLY A 9 -44.57 36.73 -21.81
CA GLY A 9 -45.17 36.31 -20.55
C GLY A 9 -44.37 35.24 -19.81
N THR A 10 -44.27 35.38 -18.47
CA THR A 10 -43.73 34.52 -17.37
C THR A 10 -42.56 33.56 -17.60
N SER A 11 -42.03 33.38 -18.80
CA SER A 11 -40.89 32.50 -19.10
C SER A 11 -39.55 33.09 -18.68
N ALA A 12 -39.55 34.31 -18.12
CA ALA A 12 -38.40 35.00 -17.57
C ALA A 12 -38.42 35.10 -16.03
N GLU A 13 -39.32 34.39 -15.35
CA GLU A 13 -39.33 34.29 -13.88
C GLU A 13 -38.83 32.93 -13.41
N ASN A 14 -37.54 32.65 -13.62
CA ASN A 14 -36.83 31.67 -12.80
C ASN A 14 -35.63 32.28 -12.06
N SER A 15 -35.59 33.60 -11.98
CA SER A 15 -34.55 34.36 -11.28
C SER A 15 -35.19 35.41 -10.37
N SER A 16 -35.97 34.97 -9.37
CA SER A 16 -36.38 35.85 -8.28
C SER A 16 -36.35 35.15 -6.92
N GLY A 17 -35.43 35.58 -6.06
CA GLY A 17 -35.77 35.82 -4.65
C GLY A 17 -35.54 34.74 -3.59
N GLY A 18 -34.62 33.77 -3.76
CA GLY A 18 -34.26 32.78 -2.71
C GLY A 18 -32.75 32.48 -2.56
N GLY A 19 -31.90 33.36 -3.10
CA GLY A 19 -30.62 33.02 -3.74
C GLY A 19 -29.51 32.36 -2.91
N GLY A 20 -29.49 32.45 -1.57
CA GLY A 20 -28.42 31.82 -0.78
C GLY A 20 -28.71 30.36 -0.38
N ARG A 21 -29.97 30.07 -0.04
CA ARG A 21 -30.37 28.76 0.51
C ARG A 21 -30.72 27.74 -0.58
N GLY A 22 -31.18 28.18 -1.76
CA GLY A 22 -31.43 27.33 -2.92
C GLY A 22 -30.13 26.81 -3.54
N LEU A 23 -29.21 27.72 -3.88
CA LEU A 23 -27.89 27.38 -4.43
C LEU A 23 -27.08 26.50 -3.47
N ALA A 24 -27.08 26.82 -2.16
CA ALA A 24 -26.39 25.98 -1.18
C ALA A 24 -26.96 24.55 -1.12
N ARG A 25 -28.28 24.38 -1.24
CA ARG A 25 -28.92 23.05 -1.27
C ARG A 25 -28.62 22.30 -2.56
N GLU A 26 -28.62 22.97 -3.70
CA GLU A 26 -28.28 22.38 -5.00
C GLU A 26 -26.80 21.95 -5.03
N LEU A 27 -25.88 22.80 -4.57
CA LEU A 27 -24.46 22.48 -4.44
C LEU A 27 -24.22 21.32 -3.47
N LEU A 28 -24.91 21.30 -2.32
CA LEU A 28 -24.84 20.19 -1.37
C LEU A 28 -25.35 18.89 -2.00
N THR A 29 -26.48 18.95 -2.73
CA THR A 29 -27.05 17.77 -3.39
C THR A 29 -26.10 17.25 -4.47
N LEU A 30 -25.54 18.12 -5.29
CA LEU A 30 -24.55 17.74 -6.31
C LEU A 30 -23.29 17.16 -5.66
N ALA A 31 -22.80 17.76 -4.57
CA ALA A 31 -21.65 17.24 -3.83
C ALA A 31 -21.92 15.84 -3.27
N LEU A 32 -23.10 15.62 -2.66
CA LEU A 32 -23.51 14.31 -2.15
C LEU A 32 -23.63 13.27 -3.26
N LEU A 33 -24.28 13.60 -4.38
CA LEU A 33 -24.38 12.70 -5.53
C LEU A 33 -23.01 12.37 -6.12
N THR A 34 -22.12 13.35 -6.19
CA THR A 34 -20.74 13.15 -6.65
C THR A 34 -19.99 12.22 -5.70
N LEU A 35 -20.09 12.43 -4.38
CA LEU A 35 -19.49 11.53 -3.38
C LEU A 35 -20.08 10.11 -3.47
N CYS A 36 -21.39 9.97 -3.66
CA CYS A 36 -22.03 8.68 -3.87
C CYS A 36 -21.53 7.98 -5.13
N LEU A 37 -21.38 8.72 -6.24
CA LEU A 37 -20.86 8.18 -7.49
C LEU A 37 -19.40 7.74 -7.35
N LEU A 38 -18.55 8.57 -6.73
CA LEU A 38 -17.15 8.22 -6.46
C LEU A 38 -17.05 7.02 -5.51
N GLY A 39 -17.89 6.95 -4.48
CA GLY A 39 -17.98 5.81 -3.57
C GLY A 39 -18.41 4.53 -4.28
N LEU A 40 -19.42 4.59 -5.15
CA LEU A 40 -19.84 3.46 -5.98
C LEU A 40 -18.72 3.02 -6.93
N LEU A 41 -18.04 3.97 -7.57
CA LEU A 41 -16.93 3.67 -8.47
C LEU A 41 -15.79 2.95 -7.72
N TYR A 42 -15.41 3.45 -6.54
CA TYR A 42 -14.40 2.82 -5.70
C TYR A 42 -14.82 1.41 -5.25
N PHE A 43 -16.09 1.23 -4.85
CA PHE A 43 -16.63 -0.08 -4.49
C PHE A 43 -16.59 -1.08 -5.65
N LEU A 44 -17.00 -0.65 -6.85
CA LEU A 44 -16.95 -1.49 -8.05
C LEU A 44 -15.52 -1.85 -8.44
N ALA A 45 -14.58 -0.90 -8.34
CA ALA A 45 -13.16 -1.17 -8.55
C ALA A 45 -12.64 -2.23 -7.58
N GLY A 46 -13.07 -2.19 -6.31
CA GLY A 46 -12.80 -3.24 -5.32
C GLY A 46 -13.31 -4.61 -5.76
N LEU A 47 -14.58 -4.73 -6.15
CA LEU A 47 -15.15 -6.01 -6.60
C LEU A 47 -14.43 -6.60 -7.82
N VAL A 48 -14.08 -5.76 -8.80
CA VAL A 48 -13.32 -6.19 -9.98
C VAL A 48 -11.92 -6.64 -9.59
N THR A 49 -11.28 -5.92 -8.67
CA THR A 49 -9.96 -6.25 -8.15
C THR A 49 -9.96 -7.59 -7.44
N ASP A 50 -10.85 -7.79 -6.47
CA ASP A 50 -10.94 -9.04 -5.71
C ASP A 50 -11.17 -10.23 -6.65
N PHE A 51 -12.01 -10.05 -7.67
CA PHE A 51 -12.25 -11.05 -8.72
C PHE A 51 -11.00 -11.36 -9.57
N ALA A 52 -10.24 -10.33 -9.95
CA ALA A 52 -9.05 -10.45 -10.79
C ALA A 52 -7.87 -11.05 -10.02
N VAL A 53 -7.59 -10.54 -8.82
CA VAL A 53 -6.51 -11.02 -7.94
C VAL A 53 -6.70 -12.51 -7.63
N ALA A 54 -7.92 -12.96 -7.35
CA ALA A 54 -8.22 -14.37 -7.13
C ALA A 54 -7.91 -15.29 -8.34
N ARG A 55 -7.66 -14.75 -9.54
CA ARG A 55 -7.42 -15.50 -10.79
C ARG A 55 -6.01 -15.37 -11.36
N ILE A 56 -5.21 -14.43 -10.86
CA ILE A 56 -3.82 -14.27 -11.28
C ILE A 56 -3.00 -15.32 -10.53
N SER A 57 -2.34 -16.26 -11.21
CA SER A 57 -1.41 -17.17 -10.52
C SER A 57 -0.11 -16.43 -10.14
N PRO A 58 0.66 -16.88 -9.14
CA PRO A 58 1.98 -16.30 -8.82
C PRO A 58 2.90 -16.21 -10.05
N ALA A 59 2.93 -17.25 -10.89
CA ALA A 59 3.71 -17.22 -12.13
C ALA A 59 3.26 -16.15 -13.13
N ARG A 60 1.94 -15.89 -13.22
CA ARG A 60 1.42 -14.80 -14.07
C ARG A 60 1.75 -13.44 -13.49
N GLU A 61 1.69 -13.32 -12.17
CA GLU A 61 2.07 -12.11 -11.46
C GLU A 61 3.53 -11.77 -11.74
N ALA A 62 4.45 -12.71 -11.51
CA ALA A 62 5.87 -12.51 -11.82
C ALA A 62 6.10 -12.04 -13.27
N ALA A 63 5.47 -12.70 -14.24
CA ALA A 63 5.58 -12.33 -15.65
C ALA A 63 4.96 -10.96 -15.99
N LEU A 64 3.97 -10.50 -15.24
CA LEU A 64 3.36 -9.18 -15.46
C LEU A 64 4.27 -8.05 -14.99
N PHE A 65 5.09 -8.29 -13.97
CA PHE A 65 5.85 -7.25 -13.27
C PHE A 65 7.38 -7.37 -13.41
N GLU A 66 7.88 -8.33 -14.20
CA GLU A 66 9.31 -8.61 -14.39
C GLU A 66 10.14 -7.35 -14.70
N ASP A 67 9.71 -6.54 -15.68
CA ASP A 67 10.44 -5.33 -16.09
C ASP A 67 9.90 -4.03 -15.47
N HIS A 68 8.84 -4.08 -14.66
CA HIS A 68 8.12 -2.88 -14.21
C HIS A 68 8.82 -2.13 -13.08
N PHE A 69 9.72 -2.80 -12.37
CA PHE A 69 10.43 -2.24 -11.21
C PHE A 69 11.95 -2.22 -11.40
N ALA A 70 12.42 -2.33 -12.67
CA ALA A 70 13.84 -2.42 -12.97
C ALA A 70 14.61 -1.16 -12.51
N ASP A 71 13.98 0.02 -12.61
CA ASP A 71 14.59 1.29 -12.19
C ASP A 71 14.73 1.37 -10.66
N GLU A 72 13.76 0.86 -9.91
CA GLU A 72 13.81 0.78 -8.44
C GLU A 72 14.85 -0.22 -7.94
N PHE A 73 15.21 -1.21 -8.76
CA PHE A 73 16.26 -2.20 -8.49
C PHE A 73 17.60 -1.83 -9.12
N ALA A 74 17.70 -0.67 -9.76
CA ALA A 74 18.93 -0.22 -10.42
C ALA A 74 19.99 0.31 -9.44
N GLU A 75 19.60 0.61 -8.19
CA GLU A 75 20.53 1.11 -7.18
C GLU A 75 21.40 -0.02 -6.62
N GLU A 76 22.71 0.13 -6.73
CA GLU A 76 23.66 -0.85 -6.22
C GLU A 76 23.85 -0.71 -4.70
N VAL A 77 23.98 -1.85 -4.02
CA VAL A 77 24.29 -1.91 -2.59
C VAL A 77 25.70 -1.36 -2.36
N PRO A 78 25.90 -0.32 -1.52
CA PRO A 78 27.23 0.17 -1.20
C PRO A 78 28.08 -0.91 -0.51
N GLU A 79 29.39 -0.91 -0.78
CA GLU A 79 30.33 -1.89 -0.19
C GLU A 79 30.27 -1.94 1.35
N ALA A 80 29.96 -0.80 1.99
CA ALA A 80 29.77 -0.70 3.44
C ALA A 80 28.61 -1.55 4.00
N TYR A 81 27.62 -1.89 3.17
CA TYR A 81 26.45 -2.70 3.53
C TYR A 81 26.52 -4.12 2.95
N ALA A 82 27.61 -4.50 2.29
CA ALA A 82 27.69 -5.77 1.58
C ALA A 82 27.47 -7.00 2.50
N GLN A 83 27.94 -6.94 3.75
CA GLN A 83 27.73 -8.03 4.70
C GLN A 83 26.27 -8.10 5.16
N GLN A 84 25.70 -6.97 5.60
CA GLN A 84 24.30 -6.88 6.02
C GLN A 84 23.36 -7.31 4.89
N TRP A 85 23.70 -6.99 3.64
CA TRP A 85 22.94 -7.40 2.47
C TRP A 85 23.01 -8.91 2.22
N GLN A 86 24.20 -9.52 2.30
CA GLN A 86 24.34 -10.98 2.21
C GLN A 86 23.57 -11.69 3.32
N ASP A 87 23.58 -11.12 4.53
CA ASP A 87 22.80 -11.65 5.65
C ASP A 87 21.30 -11.53 5.38
N ALA A 88 20.83 -10.40 4.84
CA ALA A 88 19.44 -10.20 4.43
C ALA A 88 18.99 -11.20 3.36
N GLU A 89 19.80 -11.45 2.33
CA GLU A 89 19.52 -12.45 1.30
C GLU A 89 19.47 -13.87 1.88
N ALA A 90 20.39 -14.19 2.79
CA ALA A 90 20.41 -15.49 3.45
C ALA A 90 19.19 -15.69 4.36
N ILE A 91 18.75 -14.64 5.06
CA ILE A 91 17.54 -14.67 5.89
C ILE A 91 16.31 -14.84 5.00
N LEU A 92 16.16 -14.03 3.93
CA LEU A 92 15.07 -14.19 2.97
C LEU A 92 15.02 -15.62 2.43
N ALA A 93 16.19 -16.19 2.10
CA ALA A 93 16.29 -17.55 1.58
C ALA A 93 15.83 -18.62 2.58
N LYS A 94 15.95 -18.38 3.89
CA LYS A 94 15.39 -19.25 4.94
C LYS A 94 13.88 -19.02 5.08
N VAL A 95 13.46 -17.76 5.23
CA VAL A 95 12.06 -17.36 5.47
C VAL A 95 11.15 -17.84 4.34
N GLN A 96 11.59 -17.76 3.08
CA GLN A 96 10.78 -18.21 1.94
C GLN A 96 10.49 -19.73 1.91
N GLN A 97 11.17 -20.53 2.73
CA GLN A 97 10.93 -21.97 2.82
C GLN A 97 9.75 -22.31 3.75
N ALA A 98 9.27 -21.33 4.52
CA ALA A 98 8.18 -21.53 5.46
C ALA A 98 6.85 -21.82 4.76
N THR A 99 5.96 -22.49 5.49
CA THR A 99 4.67 -22.92 4.97
C THR A 99 3.77 -21.72 4.69
N GLY A 100 3.14 -21.69 3.51
CA GLY A 100 2.20 -20.64 3.13
C GLY A 100 2.82 -19.45 2.39
N VAL A 101 4.15 -19.39 2.27
CA VAL A 101 4.82 -18.44 1.38
C VAL A 101 4.47 -18.77 -0.08
N PRO A 102 3.97 -17.80 -0.87
CA PRO A 102 3.73 -18.02 -2.30
C PRO A 102 5.00 -18.41 -3.05
N PRO A 103 4.94 -19.34 -4.02
CA PRO A 103 6.11 -19.75 -4.80
C PRO A 103 6.44 -18.71 -5.88
N LEU A 104 6.95 -17.55 -5.46
CA LEU A 104 7.50 -16.49 -6.31
C LEU A 104 9.03 -16.54 -6.29
N GLN A 105 9.67 -15.90 -7.28
CA GLN A 105 11.10 -15.66 -7.25
C GLN A 105 11.34 -14.35 -6.50
N TYR A 106 11.62 -14.45 -5.21
CA TYR A 106 11.83 -13.27 -4.38
C TYR A 106 13.19 -12.63 -4.64
N GLN A 107 13.20 -11.31 -4.75
CA GLN A 107 14.39 -10.51 -5.00
C GLN A 107 14.41 -9.31 -4.06
N LEU A 108 15.58 -9.02 -3.50
CA LEU A 108 15.80 -7.82 -2.69
C LEU A 108 16.32 -6.69 -3.57
N GLY A 109 15.76 -5.49 -3.38
CA GLY A 109 16.21 -4.24 -4.00
C GLY A 109 16.67 -3.28 -2.92
N TYR A 110 17.80 -2.61 -3.15
CA TYR A 110 18.35 -1.64 -2.19
C TYR A 110 17.89 -0.23 -2.54
N GLN A 111 17.62 0.58 -1.51
CA GLN A 111 17.35 2.00 -1.67
C GLN A 111 18.14 2.84 -0.67
N SER A 112 18.87 3.87 -1.12
CA SER A 112 19.69 4.74 -0.24
C SER A 112 18.91 5.64 0.73
N SER A 113 17.59 5.48 0.82
CA SER A 113 16.79 6.27 1.75
C SER A 113 17.23 6.04 3.20
N THR A 114 17.53 7.15 3.89
CA THR A 114 17.82 7.15 5.33
C THR A 114 16.57 6.97 6.18
N GLU A 115 15.38 7.15 5.59
CA GLU A 115 14.12 6.76 6.22
C GLU A 115 14.01 5.24 6.16
N PRO A 116 14.02 4.54 7.31
CA PRO A 116 14.02 3.10 7.29
C PRO A 116 12.63 2.55 6.95
N ASN A 117 12.60 1.66 5.97
CA ASN A 117 11.38 1.05 5.48
C ASN A 117 11.69 -0.27 4.74
N ALA A 118 10.65 -1.08 4.56
CA ALA A 118 10.64 -2.23 3.67
C ALA A 118 9.33 -2.24 2.87
N PHE A 119 9.35 -2.72 1.64
CA PHE A 119 8.15 -2.75 0.80
C PHE A 119 8.07 -4.00 -0.06
N ALA A 120 6.96 -4.73 0.05
CA ALA A 120 6.54 -5.74 -0.92
C ALA A 120 5.94 -5.11 -2.19
N LEU A 121 6.61 -5.30 -3.32
CA LEU A 121 6.16 -4.95 -4.66
C LEU A 121 5.71 -6.21 -5.44
N PRO A 122 4.74 -6.09 -6.35
CA PRO A 122 4.28 -7.22 -7.15
C PRO A 122 5.38 -8.02 -7.85
N GLY A 123 5.18 -9.34 -7.98
CA GLY A 123 6.10 -10.22 -8.70
C GLY A 123 7.25 -10.80 -7.86
N GLY A 124 7.29 -10.54 -6.56
CA GLY A 124 8.33 -11.06 -5.65
C GLY A 124 9.42 -10.04 -5.33
N HIS A 125 9.21 -8.78 -5.66
CA HIS A 125 10.18 -7.72 -5.43
C HIS A 125 10.02 -7.16 -4.00
N ILE A 126 11.09 -7.13 -3.22
CA ILE A 126 11.09 -6.56 -1.86
C ILE A 126 12.16 -5.48 -1.81
N ILE A 127 11.80 -4.25 -1.47
CA ILE A 127 12.76 -3.17 -1.28
C ILE A 127 13.13 -3.07 0.20
N LEU A 128 14.42 -2.92 0.49
CA LEU A 128 14.93 -2.56 1.81
C LEU A 128 15.70 -1.24 1.71
N THR A 129 15.42 -0.31 2.62
CA THR A 129 16.13 0.96 2.63
C THR A 129 17.40 0.90 3.48
N GLN A 130 18.36 1.77 3.18
CA GLN A 130 19.59 1.93 3.95
C GLN A 130 19.29 2.14 5.43
N GLY A 131 18.35 3.03 5.73
CA GLY A 131 17.96 3.31 7.10
C GLY A 131 17.51 2.06 7.86
N LEU A 132 16.93 1.07 7.17
CA LEU A 132 16.46 -0.18 7.81
C LEU A 132 17.63 -1.08 8.16
N LEU A 133 18.60 -1.17 7.26
CA LEU A 133 19.84 -1.90 7.50
C LEU A 133 20.66 -1.24 8.62
N ASP A 134 20.65 0.10 8.72
CA ASP A 134 21.27 0.85 9.81
C ASP A 134 20.57 0.64 11.17
N ALA A 135 19.32 0.22 11.14
CA ALA A 135 18.45 0.14 12.31
C ALA A 135 18.37 -1.26 12.93
N LEU A 136 18.51 -2.30 12.11
CA LEU A 136 18.32 -3.69 12.50
C LEU A 136 19.66 -4.43 12.55
N ASP A 137 20.21 -4.56 13.75
CA ASP A 137 21.45 -5.30 14.00
C ASP A 137 21.21 -6.80 14.33
N GLU A 138 19.94 -7.22 14.44
CA GLU A 138 19.55 -8.57 14.86
C GLU A 138 18.88 -9.38 13.75
N GLU A 139 19.39 -10.61 13.51
CA GLU A 139 18.87 -11.54 12.49
C GLU A 139 17.36 -11.77 12.63
N ILE A 140 16.87 -12.00 13.85
CA ILE A 140 15.46 -12.33 14.09
C ILE A 140 14.55 -11.13 13.83
N ALA A 141 15.02 -9.91 14.08
CA ALA A 141 14.26 -8.69 13.79
C ALA A 141 14.13 -8.47 12.28
N LEU A 142 15.21 -8.66 11.52
CA LEU A 142 15.16 -8.59 10.06
C LEU A 142 14.33 -9.74 9.46
N ALA A 143 14.42 -10.95 10.04
CA ALA A 143 13.59 -12.07 9.65
C ALA A 143 12.10 -11.79 9.89
N PHE A 144 11.72 -11.13 10.99
CA PHE A 144 10.35 -10.69 11.23
C PHE A 144 9.87 -9.76 10.12
N VAL A 145 10.64 -8.72 9.80
CA VAL A 145 10.28 -7.74 8.77
C VAL A 145 10.10 -8.42 7.41
N LEU A 146 11.06 -9.26 7.01
CA LEU A 146 10.95 -10.01 5.75
C LEU A 146 9.75 -10.96 5.75
N ALA A 147 9.49 -11.67 6.86
CA ALA A 147 8.34 -12.54 6.99
C ALA A 147 7.01 -11.76 6.96
N HIS A 148 6.98 -10.54 7.51
CA HIS A 148 5.84 -9.62 7.45
C HIS A 148 5.54 -9.22 6.01
N GLU A 149 6.56 -8.81 5.25
CA GLU A 149 6.40 -8.52 3.82
C GLU A 149 5.93 -9.74 3.02
N LEU A 150 6.45 -10.94 3.32
CA LEU A 150 5.95 -12.19 2.75
C LEU A 150 4.50 -12.51 3.15
N GLY A 151 4.06 -12.05 4.32
CA GLY A 151 2.67 -12.09 4.75
C GLY A 151 1.76 -11.28 3.83
N HIS A 152 2.19 -10.09 3.39
CA HIS A 152 1.48 -9.31 2.38
C HIS A 152 1.44 -10.01 1.02
N PHE A 153 2.52 -10.71 0.62
CA PHE A 153 2.48 -11.57 -0.56
C PHE A 153 1.47 -12.72 -0.43
N ALA A 154 1.41 -13.36 0.74
CA ALA A 154 0.45 -14.43 1.02
C ALA A 154 -1.01 -13.92 0.99
N GLY A 155 -1.26 -12.71 1.51
CA GLY A 155 -2.55 -12.02 1.43
C GLY A 155 -2.87 -11.41 0.06
N ARG A 156 -1.85 -11.26 -0.80
CA ARG A 156 -1.90 -10.59 -2.10
C ARG A 156 -2.29 -9.12 -2.01
N ASP A 157 -1.96 -8.50 -0.88
CA ASP A 157 -2.41 -7.16 -0.52
C ASP A 157 -1.88 -6.12 -1.51
N HIS A 158 -0.65 -6.30 -2.00
CA HIS A 158 -0.04 -5.49 -3.05
C HIS A 158 -0.86 -5.48 -4.35
N LEU A 159 -1.38 -6.64 -4.79
CA LEU A 159 -2.24 -6.71 -5.96
C LEU A 159 -3.62 -6.12 -5.70
N GLN A 160 -4.17 -6.29 -4.50
CA GLN A 160 -5.45 -5.69 -4.12
C GLN A 160 -5.38 -4.17 -4.15
N ARG A 161 -4.29 -3.58 -3.64
CA ARG A 161 -4.05 -2.14 -3.66
C ARG A 161 -3.87 -1.62 -5.08
N LEU A 162 -2.99 -2.25 -5.85
CA LEU A 162 -2.72 -1.86 -7.22
C LEU A 162 -3.99 -1.94 -8.08
N GLY A 163 -4.73 -3.05 -7.99
CA GLY A 163 -5.97 -3.23 -8.73
C GLY A 163 -7.02 -2.18 -8.38
N ARG A 164 -7.18 -1.83 -7.09
CA ARG A 164 -8.12 -0.79 -6.64
C ARG A 164 -7.73 0.58 -7.19
N GLN A 165 -6.45 0.94 -7.14
CA GLN A 165 -5.95 2.20 -7.67
C GLN A 165 -6.15 2.29 -9.19
N LEU A 166 -5.78 1.24 -9.94
CA LEU A 166 -5.94 1.18 -11.39
C LEU A 166 -7.42 1.20 -11.80
N GLY A 167 -8.26 0.41 -11.11
CA GLY A 167 -9.69 0.33 -11.39
C GLY A 167 -10.41 1.65 -11.10
N PHE A 168 -10.10 2.29 -9.97
CA PHE A 168 -10.67 3.59 -9.63
C PHE A 168 -10.20 4.68 -10.59
N GLY A 169 -8.89 4.71 -10.89
CA GLY A 169 -8.31 5.64 -11.85
C GLY A 169 -8.91 5.51 -13.25
N ALA A 170 -9.04 4.29 -13.77
CA ALA A 170 -9.71 4.01 -15.05
C ALA A 170 -11.17 4.47 -15.05
N GLY A 171 -11.90 4.22 -13.97
CA GLY A 171 -13.26 4.72 -13.80
C GLY A 171 -13.35 6.24 -13.83
N LEU A 172 -12.42 6.92 -13.16
CA LEU A 172 -12.38 8.38 -13.15
C LEU A 172 -12.08 8.96 -14.53
N MET A 173 -11.17 8.33 -15.30
CA MET A 173 -10.89 8.71 -16.68
C MET A 173 -12.14 8.59 -17.56
N ILE A 174 -12.92 7.51 -17.42
CA ILE A 174 -14.18 7.31 -18.16
C ILE A 174 -15.21 8.39 -17.80
N LEU A 175 -15.35 8.72 -16.50
CA LEU A 175 -16.32 9.70 -16.02
C LEU A 175 -15.96 11.15 -16.41
N THR A 176 -14.68 11.50 -16.36
CA THR A 176 -14.20 12.88 -16.53
C THR A 176 -13.72 13.18 -17.95
N GLY A 177 -13.41 12.15 -18.74
CA GLY A 177 -12.74 12.28 -20.03
C GLY A 177 -11.27 12.70 -19.91
N PHE A 178 -10.73 12.80 -18.69
CA PHE A 178 -9.33 13.16 -18.47
C PHE A 178 -8.42 12.00 -18.89
N GLN A 179 -7.50 12.26 -19.80
CA GLN A 179 -6.48 11.30 -20.26
C GLN A 179 -5.13 11.77 -19.72
N GLY A 180 -4.78 11.33 -18.51
CA GLY A 180 -3.49 11.60 -17.90
C GLY A 180 -2.76 10.29 -17.62
N ASN A 181 -1.49 10.19 -18.02
CA ASN A 181 -0.63 9.03 -17.76
C ASN A 181 -0.27 8.86 -16.27
N ALA A 182 -0.60 9.85 -15.42
CA ALA A 182 -0.19 9.91 -14.02
C ALA A 182 -0.71 8.77 -13.12
N LEU A 183 -1.70 8.00 -13.56
CA LEU A 183 -2.22 6.85 -12.80
C LEU A 183 -1.29 5.64 -12.82
N PHE A 184 -0.37 5.56 -13.80
CA PHE A 184 0.42 4.38 -14.09
C PHE A 184 1.93 4.52 -13.76
N ASP A 185 2.40 5.74 -13.49
CA ASP A 185 3.82 6.09 -13.67
C ASP A 185 4.65 6.19 -12.36
N SER A 186 4.13 5.79 -11.20
CA SER A 186 4.98 5.89 -10.01
C SER A 186 4.73 4.85 -8.93
N VAL A 187 5.75 4.03 -8.68
CA VAL A 187 5.93 3.23 -7.46
C VAL A 187 5.79 4.11 -6.21
N SER A 188 6.14 5.39 -6.28
CA SER A 188 5.94 6.34 -5.17
C SER A 188 4.46 6.47 -4.76
N ASN A 189 3.52 6.42 -5.70
CA ASN A 189 2.08 6.43 -5.39
C ASN A 189 1.62 5.10 -4.79
N PHE A 190 2.24 3.99 -5.19
CA PHE A 190 1.98 2.67 -4.63
C PHE A 190 2.49 2.57 -3.17
N MET A 191 3.71 3.04 -2.92
CA MET A 191 4.33 3.09 -1.59
C MET A 191 3.59 4.03 -0.62
N ALA A 192 2.88 5.04 -1.12
CA ALA A 192 2.09 5.96 -0.30
C ALA A 192 0.74 5.38 0.18
N LEU A 193 0.35 4.18 -0.25
CA LEU A 193 -0.88 3.53 0.19
C LEU A 193 -0.63 2.73 1.48
N ASN A 194 -1.53 2.91 2.46
CA ASN A 194 -1.47 2.22 3.75
C ASN A 194 -2.28 0.93 3.74
N TYR A 195 -1.84 -0.09 4.50
CA TYR A 195 -2.59 -1.35 4.56
C TYR A 195 -3.76 -1.13 5.52
N SER A 196 -4.83 -1.88 5.28
CA SER A 196 -5.89 -2.01 6.26
C SER A 196 -5.36 -2.70 7.50
N ARG A 197 -6.00 -2.44 8.64
CA ARG A 197 -5.61 -3.06 9.92
C ARG A 197 -5.72 -4.58 9.90
N ASP A 198 -6.60 -5.15 9.06
CA ASP A 198 -6.78 -6.60 8.98
C ASP A 198 -5.67 -7.26 8.15
N GLU A 199 -5.21 -6.59 7.08
CA GLU A 199 -4.03 -6.99 6.30
C GLU A 199 -2.78 -6.98 7.19
N GLU A 200 -2.54 -5.90 7.94
CA GLU A 200 -1.43 -5.80 8.88
C GLU A 200 -1.41 -6.91 9.93
N ARG A 201 -2.56 -7.17 10.57
CA ARG A 201 -2.66 -8.25 11.56
C ARG A 201 -2.46 -9.63 10.93
N ALA A 202 -2.88 -9.82 9.68
CA ALA A 202 -2.65 -11.07 8.97
C ALA A 202 -1.16 -11.26 8.66
N ALA A 203 -0.49 -10.21 8.20
CA ALA A 203 0.95 -10.20 7.96
C ALA A 203 1.77 -10.40 9.25
N ASP A 204 1.37 -9.80 10.37
CA ASP A 204 2.00 -10.02 11.68
C ASP A 204 1.90 -11.47 12.15
N ARG A 205 0.68 -12.04 12.13
CA ARG A 205 0.47 -13.44 12.53
C ARG A 205 1.26 -14.38 11.61
N PHE A 206 1.29 -14.08 10.31
CA PHE A 206 2.09 -14.83 9.36
C PHE A 206 3.58 -14.76 9.71
N ALA A 207 4.11 -13.57 9.99
CA ALA A 207 5.50 -13.37 10.37
C ALA A 207 5.87 -14.18 11.62
N LEU A 208 5.05 -14.12 12.67
CA LEU A 208 5.27 -14.91 13.90
C LEU A 208 5.26 -16.42 13.63
N GLN A 209 4.33 -16.88 12.80
CA GLN A 209 4.21 -18.29 12.44
C GLN A 209 5.45 -18.78 11.65
N VAL A 210 5.97 -17.94 10.76
CA VAL A 210 7.21 -18.21 10.02
C VAL A 210 8.42 -18.22 10.95
N LEU A 211 8.52 -17.29 11.90
CA LEU A 211 9.61 -17.30 12.88
C LEU A 211 9.59 -18.56 13.75
N ASP A 212 8.41 -19.00 14.20
CA ASP A 212 8.26 -20.26 14.93
C ASP A 212 8.71 -21.46 14.10
N GLU A 213 8.37 -21.50 12.81
CA GLU A 213 8.72 -22.60 11.91
C GLU A 213 10.23 -22.66 11.63
N ILE A 214 10.85 -21.51 11.35
CA ILE A 214 12.24 -21.44 10.90
C ILE A 214 13.23 -21.42 12.07
N TYR A 215 12.91 -20.70 13.15
CA TYR A 215 13.82 -20.49 14.28
C TYR A 215 13.41 -21.26 15.54
N GLY A 216 12.19 -21.79 15.62
CA GLY A 216 11.67 -22.47 16.81
C GLY A 216 11.55 -21.56 18.04
N SER A 217 11.67 -20.25 17.84
CA SER A 217 11.71 -19.24 18.88
C SER A 217 11.36 -17.87 18.30
N ARG A 218 10.52 -17.13 19.02
CA ARG A 218 10.22 -15.71 18.76
C ARG A 218 11.16 -14.75 19.53
N LYS A 219 12.00 -15.29 20.43
CA LYS A 219 12.95 -14.50 21.22
C LYS A 219 13.93 -13.79 20.30
N GLY A 220 14.01 -12.47 20.40
CA GLY A 220 14.73 -11.59 19.46
C GLY A 220 13.79 -10.66 18.67
N ALA A 221 12.53 -11.04 18.46
CA ALA A 221 11.51 -10.10 17.97
C ALA A 221 11.11 -9.09 19.07
N GLU A 222 11.44 -9.37 20.34
CA GLU A 222 11.25 -8.47 21.48
C GLU A 222 11.87 -7.09 21.25
N ARG A 223 13.07 -7.03 20.66
CA ARG A 223 13.74 -5.75 20.37
C ARG A 223 12.94 -4.90 19.37
N LEU A 224 12.30 -5.54 18.39
CA LEU A 224 11.38 -4.86 17.48
C LEU A 224 10.22 -4.26 18.28
N PHE A 225 9.58 -5.03 19.17
CA PHE A 225 8.43 -4.57 19.96
C PHE A 225 8.78 -3.50 21.02
N GLU A 226 9.92 -3.64 21.69
CA GLU A 226 10.43 -2.67 22.67
C GLU A 226 10.68 -1.31 22.02
N ILE A 227 11.30 -1.31 20.84
CA ILE A 227 11.55 -0.08 20.11
C ILE A 227 10.24 0.55 19.62
N LEU A 228 9.25 -0.27 19.23
CA LEU A 228 7.93 0.23 18.80
C LEU A 228 7.06 0.77 19.95
N GLU A 229 7.31 0.34 21.19
CA GLU A 229 6.63 0.87 22.38
C GLU A 229 7.12 2.27 22.78
N ASP A 230 8.37 2.64 22.44
CA ASP A 230 8.97 3.92 22.83
C ASP A 230 8.58 5.07 21.87
N LYS A 231 7.34 5.55 22.01
CA LYS A 231 6.72 6.58 21.15
C LYS A 231 7.43 7.94 21.12
N GLU A 232 8.25 8.27 22.12
CA GLU A 232 8.93 9.58 22.22
C GLU A 232 10.34 9.57 21.62
N GLN A 233 10.92 8.38 21.41
CA GLN A 233 12.26 8.17 20.83
C GLN A 233 12.23 7.10 19.73
N LEU A 234 11.12 7.03 18.98
CA LEU A 234 11.01 6.12 17.85
C LEU A 234 12.22 6.35 16.92
N PRO A 235 13.15 5.37 16.82
CA PRO A 235 14.27 5.48 15.90
C PRO A 235 13.70 5.54 14.48
N GLY A 236 14.54 5.99 13.54
CA GLY A 236 14.13 6.21 12.16
C GLY A 236 13.21 5.12 11.65
N TRP A 237 13.44 3.85 11.99
CA TRP A 237 12.75 2.73 11.37
C TRP A 237 11.34 2.46 11.81
N ALA A 238 10.92 3.11 12.88
CA ALA A 238 9.51 3.25 13.18
C ALA A 238 8.74 3.97 12.04
N TYR A 239 9.42 4.65 11.09
CA TYR A 239 8.80 5.20 9.87
C TYR A 239 8.19 4.13 8.96
N MET A 240 8.69 2.89 8.98
CA MET A 240 8.04 1.74 8.34
C MET A 240 6.57 1.62 8.75
N PHE A 241 6.23 2.02 9.98
CA PHE A 241 4.87 1.97 10.51
C PHE A 241 4.02 3.20 10.14
N GLN A 242 4.56 4.17 9.38
CA GLN A 242 3.74 5.20 8.75
C GLN A 242 2.97 4.64 7.55
N THR A 243 3.61 3.74 6.78
CA THR A 243 2.95 2.98 5.72
C THR A 243 2.14 1.80 6.27
N HIS A 244 2.42 1.38 7.52
CA HIS A 244 1.77 0.28 8.23
C HIS A 244 1.10 0.71 9.56
N PRO A 245 -0.17 1.19 9.54
CA PRO A 245 -0.81 1.83 10.70
C PRO A 245 -1.09 0.90 11.91
N ASP A 246 -1.43 1.50 13.06
CA ASP A 246 -1.94 0.86 14.31
C ASP A 246 -0.91 0.10 15.18
N THR A 247 0.36 0.53 15.14
CA THR A 247 1.52 -0.07 15.82
C THR A 247 1.26 -0.44 17.28
N ALA A 248 0.71 0.46 18.09
CA ALA A 248 0.57 0.22 19.53
C ALA A 248 -0.43 -0.89 19.88
N GLN A 249 -1.45 -1.12 19.05
CA GLN A 249 -2.38 -2.24 19.25
C GLN A 249 -1.75 -3.56 18.79
N ARG A 250 -1.08 -3.54 17.64
CA ARG A 250 -0.39 -4.71 17.07
C ARG A 250 0.70 -5.26 17.99
N ILE A 251 1.52 -4.38 18.59
CA ILE A 251 2.54 -4.80 19.57
C ILE A 251 1.93 -5.57 20.74
N ARG A 252 0.79 -5.09 21.27
CA ARG A 252 0.11 -5.78 22.39
C ARG A 252 -0.40 -7.14 21.95
N GLU A 253 -1.03 -7.21 20.77
CA GLU A 253 -1.54 -8.46 20.21
C GLU A 253 -0.41 -9.47 20.02
N ILE A 254 0.74 -9.06 19.48
CA ILE A 254 1.89 -9.92 19.28
C ILE A 254 2.53 -10.38 20.59
N ARG A 255 2.58 -9.51 21.62
CA ARG A 255 3.13 -9.89 22.93
C ARG A 255 2.26 -10.89 23.67
N ASP A 256 0.95 -10.86 23.43
CA ASP A 256 -0.04 -11.70 24.10
C ASP A 256 -0.25 -13.06 23.38
N GLU A 257 0.28 -13.24 22.16
CA GLU A 257 0.28 -14.49 21.35
C GLU A 257 1.51 -15.39 21.61
#